data_AF-A0A194XN92-F1
#
_entry.id   AF-A0A194XN92-F1
#
_cell.length_a   1.000
_cell.length_b   1.000
_cell.length_c   1.000
_cell.angle_alpha   90.00
_cell.angle_beta   90.00
_cell.angle_gamma   90.00
#
_symmetry.space_group_name_H-M   'P 1'
#
loop_
_entity.id
_entity.type
_entity.pdbx_description
1 polymer ?
#
loop_
_entity_poly.entity_id
_entity_poly.type
_entity_poly.pdbx_seq_one_letter_code
_entity_poly.pdbx_strand_id
1 'polypeptide(L)'
;MAPANTGAKKQKKKWSKGKVKDKAQHAVILDKAISDKLYKDVQSYRLITVATLVDRLKINGSLARRCLADLEEKGQIKKVVGHSKLSIYTRAVGGDD
;
A
#
# COMPACT_ATOMS: atom_id res chain seq x y z
N MET A 1 -19.89 43.05 26.76
CA MET A 1 -19.84 41.58 26.58
C MET A 1 -19.39 41.31 25.15
N ALA A 2 -18.10 40.99 24.96
CA ALA A 2 -17.50 40.85 23.64
C ALA A 2 -17.86 39.49 23.00
N PRO A 3 -18.22 39.42 21.70
CA PRO A 3 -18.37 38.14 21.03
C PRO A 3 -16.99 37.51 20.75
N ALA A 4 -16.79 36.31 21.28
CA ALA A 4 -15.59 35.51 21.08
C ALA A 4 -15.45 35.10 19.61
N ASN A 5 -14.42 35.63 18.94
CA ASN A 5 -14.10 35.29 17.57
C ASN A 5 -13.49 33.87 17.53
N THR A 6 -14.34 32.88 17.26
CA THR A 6 -13.97 31.47 17.07
C THR A 6 -12.89 31.37 16.00
N GLY A 7 -11.71 30.89 16.42
CA GLY A 7 -10.51 30.82 15.61
C GLY A 7 -10.63 29.87 14.42
N ALA A 8 -11.11 30.38 13.28
CA ALA A 8 -10.83 29.78 11.98
C ALA A 8 -9.32 29.86 11.76
N LYS A 9 -8.63 28.71 11.90
CA LYS A 9 -7.20 28.56 11.58
C LYS A 9 -6.97 29.03 10.15
N LYS A 10 -6.55 30.29 10.03
CA LYS A 10 -6.22 30.99 8.79
C LYS A 10 -5.19 30.15 8.04
N GLN A 11 -5.64 29.45 7.01
CA GLN A 11 -4.81 28.56 6.22
C GLN A 11 -3.70 29.42 5.57
N LYS A 12 -2.49 29.28 6.09
CA LYS A 12 -1.29 29.99 5.62
C LYS A 12 -1.13 29.72 4.12
N LYS A 13 -1.13 30.78 3.30
CA LYS A 13 -0.97 30.69 1.85
C LYS A 13 0.29 29.88 1.52
N LYS A 14 0.09 28.73 0.88
CA LYS A 14 1.19 27.83 0.47
C LYS A 14 1.72 28.31 -0.89
N TRP A 15 2.76 29.13 -0.86
CA TRP A 15 3.46 29.57 -2.07
C TRP A 15 4.22 28.39 -2.66
N SER A 16 3.62 27.74 -3.66
CA SER A 16 4.24 26.86 -4.68
C SER A 16 3.14 26.27 -5.55
N LYS A 17 2.53 27.12 -6.38
CA LYS A 17 1.45 26.75 -7.32
C LYS A 17 2.03 26.10 -8.60
N GLY A 18 2.84 25.05 -8.45
CA GLY A 18 3.62 24.49 -9.58
C GLY A 18 3.82 22.99 -9.61
N LYS A 19 3.45 22.23 -8.58
CA LYS A 19 3.43 20.76 -8.65
C LYS A 19 2.06 20.24 -8.27
N VAL A 20 1.17 20.24 -9.26
CA VAL A 20 -0.08 19.46 -9.19
C VAL A 20 0.32 18.01 -9.45
N LYS A 21 0.65 17.27 -8.38
CA LYS A 21 0.70 15.82 -8.47
C LYS A 21 -0.75 15.34 -8.51
N ASP A 22 -1.10 14.58 -9.55
CA ASP A 22 -2.43 13.98 -9.65
C ASP A 22 -2.77 13.20 -8.37
N LYS A 23 -4.02 13.31 -7.92
CA LYS A 23 -4.45 12.73 -6.64
C LYS A 23 -4.53 11.22 -6.80
N ALA A 24 -3.45 10.53 -6.44
CA ALA A 24 -3.45 9.07 -6.39
C ALA A 24 -4.52 8.57 -5.41
N GLN A 25 -5.57 7.92 -5.93
CA GLN A 25 -6.63 7.34 -5.13
C GLN A 25 -6.26 5.90 -4.79
N HIS A 26 -5.92 5.67 -3.52
CA HIS A 26 -5.61 4.34 -3.01
C HIS A 26 -6.77 3.82 -2.15
N ALA A 27 -7.18 2.57 -2.36
CA ALA A 27 -8.14 1.91 -1.50
C ALA A 27 -7.54 1.67 -0.11
N VAL A 28 -8.32 1.99 0.94
CA VAL A 28 -7.95 1.85 2.36
C VAL A 28 -8.72 0.72 3.03
N ILE A 29 -9.69 0.12 2.33
CA ILE A 29 -10.49 -1.02 2.80
C ILE A 29 -10.26 -2.18 1.82
N LEU A 30 -10.07 -3.39 2.34
CA LEU A 30 -10.12 -4.59 1.51
C LEU A 30 -11.57 -4.91 1.18
N ASP A 31 -11.94 -4.70 -0.07
CA ASP A 31 -13.18 -5.25 -0.63
C ASP A 31 -12.96 -6.71 -1.07
N LYS A 32 -14.02 -7.51 -1.11
CA LYS A 32 -13.96 -8.91 -1.57
C LYS A 32 -13.38 -9.01 -2.98
N ALA A 33 -13.76 -8.08 -3.86
CA ALA A 33 -13.23 -8.04 -5.23
C ALA A 33 -11.72 -7.77 -5.28
N ILE A 34 -11.17 -7.01 -4.32
CA ILE A 34 -9.73 -6.72 -4.23
C ILE A 34 -8.99 -7.92 -3.64
N SER A 35 -9.57 -8.61 -2.65
CA SER A 35 -8.95 -9.82 -2.10
C SER A 35 -8.81 -10.93 -3.14
N ASP A 36 -9.84 -11.17 -3.97
CA ASP A 36 -9.78 -12.20 -5.00
C ASP A 36 -8.73 -11.89 -6.08
N LYS A 37 -8.59 -10.60 -6.43
CA LYS A 37 -7.54 -10.14 -7.36
C LYS A 37 -6.16 -10.30 -6.74
N LEU A 38 -6.00 -9.93 -5.47
CA LEU A 38 -4.74 -10.02 -4.76
C LEU A 38 -4.20 -11.46 -4.76
N TYR A 39 -5.03 -12.46 -4.49
CA TYR A 39 -4.61 -13.86 -4.51
C TYR A 39 -4.16 -14.35 -5.90
N LYS A 40 -4.84 -13.92 -6.98
CA LYS A 40 -4.48 -14.30 -8.35
C LYS A 40 -3.20 -13.59 -8.82
N ASP A 41 -3.15 -12.29 -8.60
CA ASP A 41 -2.08 -11.44 -9.12
C ASP A 41 -0.74 -11.73 -8.44
N VAL A 42 -0.76 -12.01 -7.13
CA VAL A 42 0.45 -12.31 -6.34
C VAL A 42 1.19 -13.54 -6.87
N GLN A 43 0.48 -14.55 -7.39
CA GLN A 43 1.12 -15.74 -7.97
C GLN A 43 1.78 -15.48 -9.32
N SER A 44 1.28 -14.49 -10.07
CA SER A 44 1.85 -14.09 -11.36
C SER A 44 3.15 -13.31 -11.18
N TYR A 45 3.26 -12.52 -10.12
CA TYR A 45 4.41 -11.64 -9.90
C TYR A 45 5.67 -12.37 -9.44
N ARG A 46 6.77 -12.15 -10.18
CA ARG A 46 8.10 -12.61 -9.75
C ARG A 46 8.64 -11.78 -8.58
N LEU A 47 8.41 -10.47 -8.59
CA LEU A 47 8.83 -9.54 -7.53
C LEU A 47 7.60 -9.01 -6.79
N ILE A 48 7.55 -9.25 -5.49
CA ILE A 48 6.44 -8.84 -4.63
C ILE A 48 7.01 -7.93 -3.54
N THR A 49 6.59 -6.67 -3.53
CA THR A 49 6.98 -5.66 -2.53
C THR A 49 5.79 -4.74 -2.24
N VAL A 50 5.90 -3.92 -1.20
CA VAL A 50 4.88 -2.89 -0.89
C VAL A 50 4.62 -1.98 -2.11
N ALA A 51 5.65 -1.64 -2.87
CA ALA A 51 5.54 -0.77 -4.04
C ALA A 51 4.75 -1.43 -5.20
N THR A 52 4.96 -2.73 -5.44
CA THR A 52 4.25 -3.42 -6.53
C THR A 52 2.76 -3.53 -6.25
N LEU A 53 2.37 -3.75 -5.00
CA LEU A 53 0.96 -3.78 -4.60
C LEU A 53 0.30 -2.40 -4.70
N VAL A 54 1.01 -1.33 -4.31
CA VAL A 54 0.49 0.05 -4.42
C VAL A 54 0.28 0.46 -5.88
N ASP A 55 1.18 0.05 -6.79
CA ASP A 55 1.07 0.42 -8.20
C ASP A 55 -0.04 -0.36 -8.92
N ARG A 56 -0.10 -1.68 -8.73
CA ARG A 56 -1.00 -2.58 -9.47
C ARG A 56 -2.40 -2.68 -8.87
N LEU A 57 -2.50 -2.94 -7.58
CA LEU A 57 -3.78 -3.14 -6.88
C LEU A 57 -4.36 -1.81 -6.34
N LYS A 58 -3.62 -0.70 -6.48
CA LYS A 58 -3.99 0.62 -5.97
C LYS A 58 -4.40 0.60 -4.50
N ILE A 59 -3.76 -0.24 -3.69
CA ILE A 59 -3.98 -0.31 -2.25
C ILE A 59 -3.01 0.60 -1.48
N ASN A 60 -3.40 1.03 -0.28
CA ASN A 60 -2.51 1.78 0.59
C ASN A 60 -1.33 0.91 1.06
N GLY A 61 -0.16 1.52 1.26
CA GLY A 61 1.05 0.84 1.72
C GLY A 61 0.91 0.22 3.12
N SER A 62 0.07 0.77 3.99
CA SER A 62 -0.24 0.14 5.29
C SER A 62 -0.95 -1.20 5.12
N LEU A 63 -1.97 -1.25 4.26
CA LEU A 63 -2.67 -2.49 3.93
C LEU A 63 -1.76 -3.49 3.23
N ALA A 64 -0.97 -3.03 2.27
CA ALA A 64 -0.04 -3.87 1.54
C ALA A 64 0.92 -4.61 2.49
N ARG A 65 1.45 -3.95 3.53
CA ARG A 65 2.30 -4.61 4.53
C ARG A 65 1.56 -5.70 5.30
N ARG A 66 0.30 -5.46 5.67
CA ARG A 66 -0.51 -6.47 6.38
C ARG A 66 -0.83 -7.66 5.48
N CYS A 67 -1.24 -7.40 4.23
CA CYS A 67 -1.51 -8.46 3.27
C CYS A 67 -0.27 -9.31 2.99
N LEU A 68 0.93 -8.73 2.92
CA LEU A 68 2.17 -9.50 2.75
C LEU A 68 2.43 -10.43 3.94
N ALA A 69 2.19 -9.97 5.17
CA ALA A 69 2.31 -10.84 6.35
C ALA A 69 1.29 -11.99 6.33
N ASP A 70 0.02 -11.69 6.01
CA ASP A 70 -1.03 -12.71 5.95
C ASP A 70 -0.79 -13.72 4.79
N LEU A 71 -0.17 -13.28 3.68
CA LEU A 71 0.20 -14.14 2.54
C LEU A 71 1.44 -15.00 2.84
N GLU A 72 2.37 -14.48 3.64
CA GLU A 72 3.54 -15.20 4.14
C GLU A 72 3.10 -16.32 5.09
N GLU A 73 2.20 -16.04 6.03
CA GLU A 73 1.61 -17.06 6.92
C GLU A 73 0.85 -18.16 6.17
N LYS A 74 0.18 -17.81 5.06
CA LYS A 74 -0.51 -18.77 4.20
C LYS A 74 0.42 -19.53 3.24
N GLY A 75 1.71 -19.19 3.20
CA GLY A 75 2.70 -19.86 2.36
C GLY A 75 2.57 -19.59 0.86
N GLN A 76 1.83 -18.56 0.45
CA GLN A 76 1.68 -18.22 -0.98
C GLN A 76 2.87 -17.46 -1.55
N ILE A 77 3.63 -16.80 -0.67
CA ILE A 77 4.83 -16.02 -1.01
C ILE A 77 5.99 -16.45 -0.13
N LYS A 78 7.18 -16.51 -0.70
CA LYS A 78 8.44 -16.77 0.01
C LYS A 78 9.16 -15.46 0.25
N LYS A 79 9.65 -15.23 1.46
CA LYS A 79 10.46 -14.07 1.80
C LYS A 79 11.90 -14.32 1.40
N VAL A 80 12.46 -13.46 0.56
CA VAL A 80 13.85 -13.56 0.11
C VAL A 80 14.77 -12.72 0.98
N VAL A 81 14.37 -11.47 1.24
CA VAL A 81 15.15 -10.53 2.05
C VAL A 81 14.22 -9.81 3.02
N GLY A 82 14.58 -9.83 4.30
CA GLY A 82 13.93 -9.07 5.36
C GLY A 82 14.82 -7.94 5.88
N HIS A 83 14.42 -6.69 5.66
CA HIS A 83 15.00 -5.52 6.30
C HIS A 83 13.89 -4.65 6.88
N SER A 84 14.17 -3.88 7.93
CA SER A 84 13.18 -3.02 8.61
C SER A 84 12.45 -2.04 7.68
N LYS A 85 13.13 -1.59 6.63
CA LYS A 85 12.61 -0.63 5.64
C LYS A 85 12.07 -1.28 4.37
N LEU A 86 12.45 -2.52 4.07
CA LEU A 86 12.16 -3.14 2.79
C LEU A 86 12.11 -4.66 2.95
N SER A 87 10.94 -5.23 2.66
CA SER A 87 10.73 -6.66 2.58
C SER A 87 10.56 -7.05 1.13
N ILE A 88 11.37 -8.00 0.68
CA ILE A 88 11.32 -8.55 -0.68
C ILE A 88 10.74 -9.95 -0.61
N TYR A 89 9.66 -10.15 -1.36
CA TYR A 89 9.00 -11.44 -1.51
C TYR A 89 9.07 -11.89 -2.97
N THR A 90 9.05 -13.19 -3.16
CA THR A 90 8.89 -13.86 -4.45
C THR A 90 7.72 -14.82 -4.36
N ARG A 91 7.10 -15.13 -5.51
CA ARG A 91 6.04 -16.15 -5.55
C ARG A 91 6.55 -17.49 -5.00
N ALA A 92 5.67 -18.26 -4.37
CA ALA A 92 5.95 -19.66 -4.09
C ALA A 92 6.00 -20.43 -5.42
N VAL A 93 7.20 -20.67 -5.93
CA VAL A 93 7.44 -21.71 -6.94
C VAL A 93 7.40 -23.04 -6.22
N GLY A 94 6.60 -23.99 -6.70
CA GLY A 94 6.57 -25.38 -6.23
C GLY A 94 7.85 -26.18 -6.55
N GLY A 95 8.99 -25.49 -6.62
CA GLY A 95 10.31 -26.08 -6.60
C GLY A 95 10.95 -25.69 -5.28
N ASP A 96 11.24 -26.70 -4.47
CA ASP A 96 12.32 -26.68 -3.50
C ASP A 96 13.60 -26.19 -4.18
N ASP A 97 14.01 -24.96 -3.81
CA ASP A 97 15.38 -24.54 -3.50
C ASP A 97 15.29 -23.20 -2.74
#